data_AF-B0JJY4-F1
#
_entry.id   AF-B0JJY4-F1
#
_cell.length_a   1.000
_cell.length_b   1.000
_cell.length_c   1.000
_cell.angle_alpha   90.00
_cell.angle_beta   90.00
_cell.angle_gamma   90.00
#
_symmetry.space_group_name_H-M   'P 1'
#
loop_
_entity.id
_entity.type
_entity.pdbx_description
1 polymer ?
#
loop_
_entity_poly.entity_id
_entity_poly.type
_entity_poly.pdbx_seq_one_letter_code
_entity_poly.pdbx_strand_id
1 'polypeptide(L)' 'MKAVVKPSQCSAIDEAIRTVQFIRNKALRLWMDAKQEDKVDKYSLNKYCSRQTVQVCRYCKFYC' A
#
# COMPACT_ATOMS: atom_id res chain seq x y z
N MET A 1 22.26 -13.62 14.57
CA MET A 1 21.54 -12.73 15.49
C MET A 1 20.05 -12.77 15.15
N LYS A 2 19.18 -13.17 16.08
CA LYS A 2 17.72 -13.08 15.89
C LYS A 2 17.31 -11.72 16.46
N ALA A 3 16.71 -10.85 15.63
CA ALA A 3 16.21 -9.58 16.13
C ALA A 3 15.09 -9.85 17.15
N VAL A 4 15.29 -9.44 18.40
CA VAL A 4 14.25 -9.49 19.43
C VAL A 4 13.36 -8.27 19.20
N VAL A 5 12.26 -8.48 18.48
CA VAL A 5 11.30 -7.44 18.15
C VAL A 5 10.34 -7.31 19.34
N LYS A 6 10.20 -6.10 19.88
CA LYS A 6 9.21 -5.85 20.95
C LYS A 6 7.80 -6.14 20.41
N PRO A 7 6.84 -6.61 21.23
CA PRO A 7 5.49 -6.91 20.76
C PRO A 7 4.84 -5.76 19.96
N SER A 8 5.05 -4.51 20.41
CA SER A 8 4.59 -3.31 19.73
C SER A 8 5.20 -3.11 18.32
N GLN A 9 6.47 -3.47 18.14
CA GLN A 9 7.14 -3.41 16.84
C GLN A 9 6.63 -4.51 15.90
N CYS A 10 6.27 -5.69 16.43
CA CYS A 10 5.70 -6.76 15.63
C CYS A 10 4.32 -6.37 15.08
N SER A 11 3.47 -5.78 15.93
CA SER A 11 2.17 -5.25 15.49
C SER A 11 2.32 -4.14 14.45
N ALA A 12 3.28 -3.23 14.61
CA ALA A 12 3.55 -2.18 13.63
C ALA A 12 4.02 -2.76 12.27
N ILE A 13 4.82 -3.83 12.30
CA ILE A 13 5.25 -4.54 11.09
C ILE A 13 4.05 -5.22 10.42
N ASP A 14 3.19 -5.90 11.17
CA ASP A 14 2.00 -6.56 10.62
C ASP A 14 1.04 -5.55 9.96
N GLU A 15 0.83 -4.40 10.60
CA GLU A 15 0.01 -3.32 10.03
C GLU A 15 0.66 -2.69 8.78
N ALA A 16 1.99 -2.55 8.77
CA ALA A 16 2.72 -2.12 7.57
C ALA A 16 2.58 -3.13 6.42
N ILE A 17 2.69 -4.43 6.70
CA ILE A 17 2.52 -5.50 5.71
C ILE A 17 1.10 -5.47 5.12
N ARG A 18 0.08 -5.39 5.97
CA ARG A 18 -1.33 -5.30 5.54
C ARG A 18 -1.56 -4.07 4.66
N THR A 19 -1.00 -2.93 5.04
CA THR A 19 -1.09 -1.68 4.30
C THR A 19 -0.48 -1.81 2.89
N VAL A 20 0.73 -2.37 2.79
CA VAL A 20 1.41 -2.54 1.49
C VAL A 20 0.65 -3.54 0.61
N GLN A 21 0.15 -4.63 1.19
CA GLN A 21 -0.68 -5.60 0.46
C GLN A 21 -1.97 -4.95 -0.07
N PHE A 22 -2.63 -4.11 0.72
CA PHE A 22 -3.82 -3.38 0.30
C PHE A 22 -3.55 -2.46 -0.90
N ILE A 23 -2.50 -1.63 -0.82
CA ILE A 23 -2.12 -0.70 -1.89
C ILE A 23 -1.80 -1.48 -3.17
N ARG A 24 -1.02 -2.57 -3.06
CA ARG A 24 -0.70 -3.43 -4.20
C ARG A 24 -1.96 -4.03 -4.82
N ASN A 25 -2.88 -4.57 -4.01
CA ASN A 25 -4.10 -5.19 -4.51
C ASN A 25 -5.01 -4.18 -5.22
N LYS A 26 -5.09 -2.95 -4.72
CA LYS A 26 -5.80 -1.84 -5.37
C LYS A 26 -5.17 -1.47 -6.72
N ALA A 27 -3.85 -1.38 -6.79
CA ALA A 27 -3.14 -1.09 -8.04
C ALA A 27 -3.31 -2.21 -9.08
N LEU A 28 -3.27 -3.47 -8.65
CA LEU A 28 -3.54 -4.63 -9.51
C LEU A 28 -4.98 -4.63 -10.04
N ARG A 29 -5.97 -4.35 -9.19
CA ARG A 29 -7.37 -4.15 -9.61
C ARG A 29 -7.48 -3.06 -10.68
N LEU A 30 -6.88 -1.90 -10.43
CA LEU A 30 -6.88 -0.80 -11.39
C LEU A 30 -6.29 -1.22 -12.74
N TRP A 31 -5.23 -2.03 -12.74
CA TRP A 31 -4.61 -2.51 -13.98
C TRP A 31 -5.46 -3.57 -14.69
N MET A 32 -6.09 -4.50 -13.95
CA MET A 32 -6.97 -5.51 -14.53
C MET A 32 -8.27 -4.91 -15.09
N ASP A 33 -8.80 -3.89 -14.42
CA ASP A 33 -10.04 -3.21 -14.81
C ASP A 33 -9.81 -2.17 -15.93
N ALA A 34 -8.55 -1.85 -16.25
CA ALA A 34 -8.21 -0.88 -17.28
C ALA A 34 -8.45 -1.43 -18.69
N LYS A 35 -9.16 -0.66 -19.51
CA LYS A 35 -9.29 -0.94 -20.94
C LYS A 35 -8.02 -0.48 -21.66
N GLN A 36 -7.78 -1.00 -22.86
CA GLN A 36 -6.63 -0.63 -23.69
C GLN A 36 -6.59 0.87 -24.03
N GLU A 37 -7.75 1.53 -23.97
CA GLU A 37 -7.98 2.96 -24.17
C GLU A 37 -7.49 3.83 -22.98
N ASP A 38 -7.50 3.27 -21.76
CA ASP A 38 -7.18 4.00 -20.52
C ASP A 38 -5.68 4.30 -20.36
N LYS A 39 -4.83 3.73 -21.24
CA LYS A 39 -3.37 3.93 -21.29
C LYS A 39 -2.73 3.87 -19.88
N VAL A 40 -3.10 2.85 -19.11
CA VAL A 40 -2.55 2.63 -17.76
C VAL A 40 -1.11 2.14 -17.90
N ASP A 41 -0.18 3.08 -17.94
CA ASP A 41 1.25 2.85 -17.97
C ASP A 41 1.85 2.75 -16.55
N LYS A 42 3.08 2.24 -16.45
CA LYS A 42 3.84 2.11 -15.19
C LYS A 42 3.91 3.41 -14.38
N TYR A 43 3.97 4.55 -15.04
CA TYR A 43 4.00 5.87 -14.39
C TYR A 43 2.66 6.22 -13.74
N SER A 44 1.55 5.88 -14.39
CA SER A 44 0.20 6.07 -13.87
C SER A 44 -0.03 5.21 -12.63
N LEU A 45 0.41 3.94 -12.67
CA LEU A 45 0.37 3.03 -11.52
C LEU A 45 1.24 3.51 -10.37
N ASN A 46 2.46 3.98 -10.62
CA ASN A 46 3.34 4.51 -9.58
C ASN A 46 2.69 5.72 -8.88
N LYS A 47 2.18 6.69 -9.64
CA LYS A 47 1.49 7.87 -9.10
C LYS A 47 0.24 7.49 -8.29
N TYR A 48 -0.49 6.46 -8.73
CA TYR A 48 -1.63 5.91 -8.01
C TYR A 48 -1.20 5.30 -6.67
N CYS A 49 -0.19 4.43 -6.66
CA CYS A 49 0.38 3.84 -5.45
C CYS A 49 0.88 4.91 -4.47
N SER A 50 1.57 5.95 -4.94
CA SER A 50 2.03 7.04 -4.07
C SER A 50 0.87 7.79 -3.42
N ARG A 51 -0.18 8.12 -4.19
CA ARG A 51 -1.39 8.79 -3.66
C ARG A 51 -2.09 7.93 -2.61
N GLN A 52 -2.23 6.64 -2.90
CA GLN A 52 -2.88 5.71 -2.00
C GLN A 52 -2.06 5.48 -0.73
N THR A 53 -0.73 5.45 -0.84
CA THR A 53 0.18 5.41 0.32
C THR A 53 0.00 6.64 1.21
N VAL A 54 -0.03 7.85 0.64
CA VAL A 54 -0.27 9.09 1.40
C VAL A 54 -1.65 9.09 2.06
N GLN A 55 -2.66 8.57 1.37
CA GLN A 55 -4.01 8.44 1.92
C GLN A 55 -4.03 7.45 3.09
N VAL A 56 -3.49 6.25 2.94
CA VAL A 56 -3.43 5.27 4.05
C VAL A 56 -2.58 5.81 5.19
N CYS A 57 -1.48 6.51 4.93
CA CYS A 57 -0.67 7.12 5.98
C CYS A 57 -1.43 8.20 6.77
N ARG A 58 -2.31 8.98 6.12
CA ARG A 58 -3.23 9.91 6.81
C ARG A 58 -4.27 9.17 7.66
N TYR A 59 -4.83 8.06 7.16
CA TYR A 59 -5.77 7.25 7.94
C TYR A 59 -5.05 6.54 9.11
N CYS A 60 -3.88 5.94 8.92
CA CYS A 60 -3.09 5.34 9.98
C CYS A 60 -2.66 6.34 11.07
N LYS A 61 -2.41 7.62 10.74
CA LYS A 61 -2.20 8.67 11.75
C LYS A 61 -3.43 8.94 12.64
N PHE A 62 -4.62 8.50 12.21
CA PHE A 62 -5.86 8.60 12.99
C PHE A 62 -6.17 7.31 13.77
N TYR A 63 -5.53 6.19 13.43
CA TYR A 63 -5.72 4.87 14.03
C TYR A 63 -4.52 4.39 14.87
N CYS A 64 -3.48 5.22 15.04
CA CYS A 64 -2.32 4.97 15.90
C CYS A 64 -2.19 6.06 16.96
#